data_AF-A0A7Y2YMQ2-F1
#
_entry.id   AF-A0A7Y2YMQ2-F1
#
_cell.length_a   1.000
_cell.length_b   1.000
_cell.length_c   1.000
_cell.angle_alpha   90.00
_cell.angle_beta   90.00
_cell.angle_gamma   90.00
#
_symmetry.space_group_name_H-M   'P 1'
#
loop_
_entity.id
_entity.type
_entity.pdbx_description
1 polymer ?
#
loop_
_entity_poly.entity_id
_entity_poly.type
_entity_poly.pdbx_seq_one_letter_code
_entity_poly.pdbx_strand_id
1 'polypeptide(L)'
;MSFLDSVLKVFVGDKSKQDVSAIQPIVDQVKTFETALEGLSHDELRAKTTEFKAKIKEARLPIQEQIDTLSEKAENTDDIDEREDIYQEIDRLNDDIYAATEDVLTEILPEAFAVVKETAKRFVNNTEIEVKANAFDREISGSKDYV
;
A
#
# COMPACT_ATOMS: atom_id res chain seq x y z
N MET A 1 -3.83 -8.26 43.39
CA MET A 1 -2.82 -8.06 42.32
C MET A 1 -3.05 -6.68 41.73
N SER A 2 -2.58 -5.59 42.35
CA SER A 2 -3.03 -4.24 41.93
C SER A 2 -2.05 -3.09 42.15
N PHE A 3 -1.14 -3.19 43.12
CA PHE A 3 -0.14 -2.14 43.35
C PHE A 3 1.23 -2.48 42.74
N LEU A 4 1.73 -3.71 42.99
CA LEU A 4 3.00 -4.16 42.44
C LEU A 4 3.00 -4.25 40.91
N ASP A 5 1.92 -4.72 40.29
CA ASP A 5 1.78 -4.76 38.82
C ASP A 5 1.75 -3.36 38.19
N SER A 6 1.08 -2.40 38.83
CA SER A 6 1.02 -1.01 38.34
C SER A 6 2.39 -0.33 38.45
N VAL A 7 3.13 -0.57 39.52
CA VAL A 7 4.49 -0.05 39.70
C VAL A 7 5.44 -0.71 38.70
N LEU A 8 5.41 -2.04 38.54
CA LEU A 8 6.19 -2.77 37.54
C LEU A 8 5.90 -2.30 36.12
N LYS A 9 4.63 -2.07 35.74
CA LYS A 9 4.27 -1.51 34.42
C LYS A 9 4.76 -0.09 34.18
N VAL A 10 4.88 0.73 35.23
CA VAL A 10 5.45 2.08 35.13
C VAL A 10 6.99 2.02 34.96
N PHE A 11 7.65 1.04 35.57
CA PHE A 11 9.12 0.87 35.47
C PHE A 11 9.59 0.04 34.26
N VAL A 12 8.81 -0.95 33.81
CA VAL A 12 9.10 -1.84 32.66
C VAL A 12 8.41 -1.38 31.38
N GLY A 13 7.41 -0.50 31.49
CA GLY A 13 6.56 -0.08 30.38
C GLY A 13 5.41 -1.06 30.14
N ASP A 14 4.21 -0.52 29.90
CA ASP A 14 3.09 -1.32 29.41
C ASP A 14 3.24 -1.49 27.89
N LYS A 15 3.66 -2.69 27.45
CA LYS A 15 3.88 -3.01 26.03
C LYS A 15 2.67 -2.68 25.16
N SER A 16 1.45 -2.94 25.66
CA SER A 16 0.22 -2.62 24.93
C SER A 16 0.06 -1.11 24.76
N LYS A 17 0.33 -0.34 25.82
CA LYS A 17 0.29 1.13 25.74
C LYS A 17 1.36 1.68 24.79
N GLN A 18 2.55 1.08 24.78
CA GLN A 18 3.65 1.46 23.89
C GLN A 18 3.29 1.20 22.43
N ASP A 19 2.74 0.03 22.11
CA ASP A 19 2.34 -0.34 20.76
C ASP A 19 1.21 0.57 20.24
N VAL A 20 0.19 0.84 21.06
CA VAL A 20 -0.87 1.78 20.73
C VAL A 20 -0.30 3.18 20.49
N SER A 21 0.63 3.63 21.34
CA SER A 21 1.26 4.95 21.18
C SER A 21 2.09 5.05 19.90
N ALA A 22 2.69 3.95 19.43
CA ALA A 22 3.46 3.91 18.20
C ALA A 22 2.59 4.04 16.94
N ILE A 23 1.37 3.48 16.95
CA ILE A 23 0.44 3.56 15.81
C ILE A 23 -0.46 4.81 15.84
N GLN A 24 -0.61 5.46 17.00
CA GLN A 24 -1.49 6.62 17.17
C GLN A 24 -1.20 7.75 16.18
N PRO A 25 0.06 8.12 15.86
CA PRO A 25 0.35 9.13 14.85
C PRO A 25 -0.19 8.79 13.46
N ILE A 26 -0.11 7.51 13.06
CA ILE A 26 -0.65 7.03 11.78
C ILE A 26 -2.17 7.12 11.80
N VAL A 27 -2.81 6.71 12.90
CA VAL A 27 -4.28 6.83 13.06
C VAL A 27 -4.72 8.29 12.95
N ASP A 28 -3.96 9.21 13.52
CA ASP A 28 -4.29 10.63 13.46
C ASP A 28 -4.07 11.21 12.05
N GLN A 29 -3.05 10.74 11.32
CA GLN A 29 -2.89 11.03 9.88
C GLN A 29 -4.07 10.48 9.05
N VAL A 30 -4.52 9.25 9.28
CA VAL A 30 -5.68 8.66 8.59
C VAL A 30 -6.91 9.56 8.74
N LYS A 31 -7.15 10.08 9.96
CA LYS A 31 -8.30 10.95 10.25
C LYS A 31 -8.26 12.28 9.48
N THR A 32 -7.08 12.78 9.09
CA THR A 32 -7.01 14.06 8.36
C THR A 32 -7.59 13.97 6.95
N PHE A 33 -7.68 12.76 6.38
CA PHE A 33 -8.25 12.52 5.05
C PHE A 33 -9.78 12.36 5.07
N GLU A 34 -10.42 12.17 6.24
CA GLU A 34 -11.85 11.84 6.35
C GLU A 34 -12.74 12.85 5.62
N THR A 35 -12.64 14.13 5.98
CA THR A 35 -13.47 15.18 5.39
C THR A 35 -13.31 15.28 3.88
N ALA A 36 -12.09 15.08 3.36
CA ALA A 36 -11.84 15.14 1.92
C ALA A 36 -12.46 13.93 1.19
N LEU A 37 -12.37 12.73 1.77
CA LEU A 37 -12.90 11.50 1.18
C LEU A 37 -14.43 11.40 1.27
N GLU A 38 -15.04 11.93 2.33
CA GLU A 38 -16.50 12.02 2.48
C GLU A 38 -17.14 12.83 1.33
N GLY A 39 -16.42 13.82 0.80
CA GLY A 39 -16.88 14.64 -0.32
C GLY A 39 -16.82 13.97 -1.70
N LEU A 40 -16.18 12.80 -1.82
CA LEU A 40 -16.01 12.11 -3.10
C LEU A 40 -17.26 11.32 -3.50
N SER A 41 -17.56 11.25 -4.79
CA SER A 41 -18.49 10.26 -5.36
C SER A 41 -17.98 8.83 -5.20
N HIS A 42 -18.82 7.82 -5.48
CA HIS A 42 -18.39 6.41 -5.43
C HIS A 42 -17.33 6.10 -6.49
N ASP A 43 -17.44 6.69 -7.68
CA ASP A 43 -16.47 6.54 -8.75
C ASP A 43 -15.13 7.21 -8.41
N GLU A 44 -15.15 8.40 -7.80
CA GLU A 44 -13.93 9.08 -7.35
C GLU A 44 -13.24 8.34 -6.20
N LEU A 45 -14.01 7.82 -5.23
CA LEU A 45 -13.45 6.99 -4.16
C LEU A 45 -12.81 5.71 -4.74
N ARG A 46 -13.44 5.10 -5.75
CA ARG A 46 -12.88 3.95 -6.46
C ARG A 46 -11.62 4.32 -7.25
N ALA A 47 -11.58 5.50 -7.85
CA ALA A 47 -10.43 5.99 -8.61
C ALA A 47 -9.17 6.10 -7.74
N LYS A 48 -9.29 6.34 -6.43
CA LYS A 48 -8.15 6.32 -5.49
C LYS A 48 -7.31 5.05 -5.56
N THR A 49 -7.93 3.89 -5.75
CA THR A 49 -7.18 2.63 -5.92
C THR A 49 -6.32 2.66 -7.19
N THR A 50 -6.80 3.29 -8.26
CA THR A 50 -6.04 3.44 -9.50
C THR A 50 -4.91 4.45 -9.33
N GLU A 51 -5.14 5.56 -8.63
CA GLU A 51 -4.11 6.54 -8.27
C GLU A 51 -2.97 5.90 -7.45
N PHE A 52 -3.30 5.10 -6.43
CA PHE A 52 -2.28 4.40 -5.63
C PHE A 52 -1.44 3.43 -6.46
N LYS A 53 -2.08 2.65 -7.34
CA LYS A 53 -1.36 1.74 -8.25
C LYS A 53 -0.44 2.50 -9.20
N ALA A 54 -0.88 3.66 -9.69
CA ALA A 54 -0.07 4.51 -10.55
C ALA A 54 1.15 5.05 -9.80
N LYS A 55 0.98 5.60 -8.58
CA LYS A 55 2.09 6.07 -7.73
C LYS A 55 3.15 5.00 -7.48
N ILE A 56 2.72 3.79 -7.12
CA ILE A 56 3.64 2.65 -6.90
C ILE A 56 4.38 2.31 -8.21
N LYS A 57 3.68 2.28 -9.34
CA LYS A 57 4.30 2.00 -10.64
C LYS A 57 5.32 3.07 -11.03
N GLU A 58 4.97 4.35 -10.87
CA GLU A 58 5.82 5.48 -11.20
C GLU A 58 7.12 5.48 -10.40
N ALA A 59 7.04 5.21 -9.08
CA ALA A 59 8.22 5.15 -8.23
C ALA A 59 9.17 3.99 -8.59
N ARG A 60 8.61 2.87 -9.07
CA ARG A 60 9.37 1.69 -9.48
C ARG A 60 9.98 1.82 -10.88
N LEU A 61 9.40 2.66 -11.73
CA LEU A 61 9.73 2.72 -13.16
C LEU A 61 11.22 2.95 -13.45
N PRO A 62 11.92 3.92 -12.81
CA PRO A 62 13.32 4.19 -13.15
C PRO A 62 14.26 3.02 -12.86
N ILE A 63 13.98 2.25 -11.79
CA ILE A 63 14.77 1.08 -11.40
C ILE A 63 14.39 -0.11 -12.27
N GLN A 64 13.10 -0.27 -12.57
CA GLN A 64 12.62 -1.33 -13.46
C GLN A 64 13.25 -1.21 -14.86
N GLU A 65 13.34 -0.01 -15.43
CA GLU A 65 13.97 0.22 -16.73
C GLU A 65 15.46 -0.16 -16.74
N GLN A 66 16.16 0.04 -15.61
CA GLN A 66 17.56 -0.39 -15.46
C GLN A 66 17.67 -1.91 -15.38
N ILE A 67 16.80 -2.56 -14.60
CA ILE A 67 16.73 -4.03 -14.52
C ILE A 67 16.44 -4.63 -15.90
N ASP A 68 15.47 -4.08 -16.63
CA ASP A 68 15.09 -4.56 -17.96
C ASP A 68 16.27 -4.43 -18.93
N THR A 69 16.95 -3.28 -18.93
CA THR A 69 18.15 -3.02 -19.76
C THR A 69 19.29 -3.98 -19.43
N LEU A 70 19.56 -4.21 -18.14
CA LEU A 70 20.62 -5.13 -17.70
C LEU A 70 20.25 -6.59 -18.00
N SER A 71 18.97 -6.94 -17.89
CA SER A 71 18.50 -8.29 -18.23
C SER A 71 18.69 -8.58 -19.71
N GLU A 72 18.31 -7.65 -20.59
CA GLU A 72 18.60 -7.75 -22.02
C GLU A 72 20.11 -7.83 -22.29
N LYS A 73 20.92 -7.05 -21.57
CA LYS A 73 22.39 -7.13 -21.69
C LYS A 73 22.90 -8.52 -21.30
N ALA A 74 22.47 -9.07 -20.17
CA ALA A 74 22.88 -10.38 -19.68
C ALA A 74 22.54 -11.52 -20.65
N GLU A 75 21.38 -11.45 -21.30
CA GLU A 75 20.95 -12.43 -22.32
C GLU A 75 21.83 -12.41 -23.58
N ASN A 76 22.43 -11.27 -23.89
CA ASN A 76 23.29 -11.08 -25.07
C ASN A 76 24.79 -11.16 -24.75
N THR A 77 25.18 -11.47 -23.51
CA THR A 77 26.58 -11.61 -23.09
C THR A 77 26.99 -13.08 -23.06
N ASP A 78 27.98 -13.44 -23.89
CA ASP A 78 28.58 -14.78 -23.93
C ASP A 78 29.62 -15.01 -22.83
N ASP A 79 30.25 -13.94 -22.35
CA ASP A 79 31.23 -13.98 -21.25
C ASP A 79 30.52 -14.27 -19.93
N ILE A 80 30.88 -15.39 -19.30
CA ILE A 80 30.22 -15.86 -18.08
C ILE A 80 30.50 -14.91 -16.91
N ASP A 81 31.72 -14.37 -16.82
CA ASP A 81 32.13 -13.51 -15.71
C ASP A 81 31.41 -12.15 -15.83
N GLU A 82 31.36 -11.56 -17.03
CA GLU A 82 30.60 -10.31 -17.25
C GLU A 82 29.09 -10.51 -17.01
N ARG A 83 28.54 -11.67 -17.40
CA ARG A 83 27.13 -11.99 -17.16
C ARG A 83 26.83 -12.16 -15.67
N GLU A 84 27.75 -12.75 -14.90
CA GLU A 84 27.62 -12.85 -13.45
C GLU A 84 27.58 -11.47 -12.79
N ASP A 85 28.49 -10.57 -13.18
CA ASP A 85 28.52 -9.19 -12.67
C ASP A 85 27.21 -8.44 -12.96
N ILE A 86 26.63 -8.64 -14.15
CA ILE A 86 25.33 -8.04 -14.51
C ILE A 86 24.21 -8.56 -13.60
N TYR A 87 24.16 -9.87 -13.33
CA TYR A 87 23.15 -10.42 -12.43
C TYR A 87 23.31 -9.96 -10.99
N GLN A 88 24.54 -9.80 -10.50
CA GLN A 88 24.77 -9.21 -9.17
C GLN A 88 24.25 -7.77 -9.08
N GLU A 89 24.35 -6.99 -10.16
CA GLU A 89 23.78 -5.64 -10.20
C GLU A 89 22.25 -5.66 -10.28
N ILE A 90 21.66 -6.57 -11.06
CA ILE A 90 20.20 -6.78 -11.08
C ILE A 90 19.68 -7.12 -9.68
N ASP A 91 20.38 -7.98 -8.93
CA ASP A 91 20.00 -8.33 -7.56
C ASP A 91 20.00 -7.11 -6.63
N ARG A 92 21.00 -6.22 -6.74
CA ARG A 92 21.02 -4.95 -5.99
C ARG A 92 19.85 -4.05 -6.37
N LEU A 93 19.56 -3.92 -7.66
CA LEU A 93 18.42 -3.12 -8.13
C LEU A 93 17.08 -3.70 -7.69
N ASN A 94 16.98 -5.02 -7.51
CA ASN A 94 15.79 -5.67 -6.94
C ASN A 94 15.61 -5.35 -5.44
N ASP A 95 16.69 -5.16 -4.69
CA ASP A 95 16.60 -4.65 -3.32
C ASP A 95 16.18 -3.17 -3.31
N ASP A 96 16.73 -2.36 -4.23
CA ASP A 96 16.39 -0.93 -4.35
C ASP A 96 14.93 -0.72 -4.78
N ILE A 97 14.42 -1.51 -5.72
CA ILE A 97 13.00 -1.41 -6.15
C ILE A 97 12.06 -1.85 -5.02
N TYR A 98 12.47 -2.79 -4.17
CA TYR A 98 11.72 -3.19 -2.98
C TYR A 98 11.67 -2.03 -1.97
N ALA A 99 12.80 -1.41 -1.66
CA ALA A 99 12.86 -0.26 -0.76
C ALA A 99 12.04 0.92 -1.29
N ALA A 100 12.16 1.27 -2.58
CA ALA A 100 11.35 2.31 -3.20
C ALA A 100 9.83 2.01 -3.14
N THR A 101 9.47 0.72 -3.26
CA THR A 101 8.07 0.30 -3.10
C THR A 101 7.60 0.47 -1.66
N GLU A 102 8.41 0.08 -0.67
CA GLU A 102 8.10 0.24 0.76
C GLU A 102 7.93 1.70 1.16
N ASP A 103 8.80 2.59 0.65
CA ASP A 103 8.72 4.03 0.90
C ASP A 103 7.39 4.61 0.42
N VAL A 104 6.99 4.30 -0.83
CA VAL A 104 5.72 4.78 -1.37
C VAL A 104 4.52 4.15 -0.66
N LEU A 105 4.60 2.86 -0.32
CA LEU A 105 3.54 2.21 0.47
C LEU A 105 3.36 2.90 1.82
N THR A 106 4.46 3.27 2.48
CA THR A 106 4.44 4.01 3.74
C THR A 106 3.87 5.41 3.58
N GLU A 107 4.21 6.11 2.49
CA GLU A 107 3.66 7.43 2.16
C GLU A 107 2.14 7.38 1.96
N ILE A 108 1.64 6.43 1.17
CA ILE A 108 0.20 6.33 0.85
C ILE A 108 -0.62 5.65 1.96
N LEU A 109 0.02 5.00 2.94
CA LEU A 109 -0.64 4.19 3.96
C LEU A 109 -1.78 4.93 4.66
N PRO A 110 -1.62 6.17 5.16
CA PRO A 110 -2.71 6.86 5.84
C PRO A 110 -3.92 7.15 4.94
N GLU A 111 -3.68 7.60 3.70
CA GLU A 111 -4.76 7.87 2.75
C GLU A 111 -5.46 6.57 2.31
N ALA A 112 -4.70 5.51 2.06
CA ALA A 112 -5.24 4.21 1.68
C ALA A 112 -6.14 3.62 2.79
N PHE A 113 -5.72 3.70 4.05
CA PHE A 113 -6.56 3.28 5.17
C PHE A 113 -7.78 4.17 5.37
N ALA A 114 -7.68 5.47 5.08
CA ALA A 114 -8.83 6.36 5.09
C ALA A 114 -9.85 5.99 4.00
N VAL A 115 -9.39 5.60 2.81
CA VAL A 115 -10.26 5.08 1.72
C VAL A 115 -10.97 3.80 2.13
N VAL A 116 -10.27 2.86 2.79
CA VAL A 116 -10.90 1.63 3.33
C VAL A 116 -11.96 1.98 4.38
N LYS A 117 -11.65 2.89 5.29
CA LYS A 117 -12.59 3.34 6.33
C LYS A 117 -13.83 3.99 5.72
N GLU A 118 -13.66 4.89 4.76
CA GLU A 118 -14.76 5.55 4.07
C GLU A 118 -15.61 4.54 3.27
N THR A 119 -14.97 3.57 2.64
CA THR A 119 -15.67 2.46 1.97
C THR A 119 -16.56 1.70 2.96
N ALA A 120 -16.02 1.30 4.10
CA ALA A 120 -16.79 0.63 5.15
C ALA A 120 -17.96 1.49 5.64
N LYS A 121 -17.75 2.78 5.87
CA LYS A 121 -18.80 3.73 6.27
C LYS A 121 -19.93 3.79 5.22
N ARG A 122 -19.60 3.78 3.93
CA ARG A 122 -20.60 3.78 2.85
C ARG A 122 -21.43 2.50 2.84
N PHE A 123 -20.81 1.33 2.98
CA PHE A 123 -21.51 0.05 3.04
C PHE A 123 -22.32 -0.14 4.34
N VAL A 124 -21.96 0.52 5.43
CA VAL A 124 -22.77 0.52 6.66
C VAL A 124 -24.03 1.36 6.51
N ASN A 125 -23.94 2.49 5.80
CA ASN A 125 -25.04 3.45 5.68
C ASN A 125 -25.93 3.21 4.46
N ASN A 126 -25.53 2.36 3.52
CA ASN A 126 -26.27 2.08 2.30
C ASN A 126 -26.33 0.57 2.05
N THR A 127 -27.49 0.08 1.60
CA THR A 127 -27.68 -1.33 1.22
C THR A 127 -27.10 -1.66 -0.14
N GLU A 128 -26.94 -0.66 -1.00
CA GLU A 128 -26.39 -0.76 -2.35
C GLU A 128 -25.53 0.48 -2.65
N ILE A 129 -24.58 0.33 -3.56
CA ILE A 129 -23.66 1.40 -3.97
C ILE A 129 -23.64 1.46 -5.49
N GLU A 130 -24.07 2.57 -6.07
CA GLU A 130 -24.05 2.78 -7.51
C GLU A 130 -22.67 3.28 -7.96
N VAL A 131 -22.11 2.61 -8.97
CA VAL A 131 -20.82 2.97 -9.60
C VAL A 131 -20.92 2.80 -11.10
N LYS A 132 -20.04 3.48 -11.84
CA LYS A 132 -19.85 3.22 -13.26
C LYS A 132 -19.20 1.85 -13.47
N ALA A 133 -19.96 0.93 -14.07
CA ALA A 133 -19.49 -0.41 -14.37
C ALA A 133 -18.27 -0.40 -15.30
N ASN A 134 -17.19 -1.05 -14.87
CA ASN A 134 -15.99 -1.30 -15.66
C ASN A 134 -15.93 -2.76 -16.13
N ALA A 135 -14.83 -3.14 -16.81
CA ALA A 135 -14.65 -4.48 -17.34
C ALA A 135 -14.67 -5.56 -16.25
N PHE A 136 -14.06 -5.28 -15.10
CA PHE A 136 -14.00 -6.19 -13.97
C PHE A 136 -15.38 -6.40 -13.33
N ASP A 137 -16.19 -5.35 -13.18
CA ASP A 137 -17.55 -5.47 -12.65
C ASP A 137 -18.40 -6.39 -13.52
N ARG A 138 -18.29 -6.24 -14.85
CA ARG A 138 -19.01 -7.08 -15.81
C ARG A 138 -18.57 -8.54 -15.71
N GLU A 139 -17.27 -8.77 -15.59
CA GLU A 139 -16.71 -10.12 -15.44
C GLU A 139 -17.26 -10.82 -14.19
N ILE A 140 -17.27 -10.13 -13.05
CA ILE A 140 -17.69 -10.75 -11.78
C ILE A 140 -19.21 -10.82 -11.61
N SER A 141 -19.99 -9.89 -12.22
CA SER A 141 -21.47 -9.90 -12.18
C SER A 141 -22.09 -11.20 -12.71
N GLY A 142 -21.38 -11.92 -13.60
CA GLY A 142 -21.84 -13.23 -14.09
C GLY A 142 -21.79 -14.35 -13.04
N SER A 143 -21.10 -14.15 -11.91
CA SER A 143 -20.91 -15.16 -10.86
C SER A 143 -21.21 -14.66 -9.44
N LYS A 144 -21.39 -13.35 -9.26
CA LYS A 144 -21.57 -12.70 -7.96
C LYS A 144 -22.88 -11.91 -7.98
N ASP A 145 -23.92 -12.47 -7.36
CA ASP A 145 -25.25 -11.85 -7.29
C ASP A 145 -25.28 -10.48 -6.57
N TYR A 146 -24.20 -10.15 -5.84
CA TYR A 146 -24.04 -8.87 -5.13
C TYR A 146 -23.36 -7.78 -5.97
N VAL A 147 -23.05 -8.03 -7.25
CA VAL A 147 -22.39 -7.10 -8.18
C VAL A 147 -23.24 -6.87 -9.43
#